data_AF-A0A7C5Z3Q8-F1
#
_entry.id   AF-A0A7C5Z3Q8-F1
#
_cell.length_a   1.000
_cell.length_b   1.000
_cell.length_c   1.000
_cell.angle_alpha   90.00
_cell.angle_beta   90.00
_cell.angle_gamma   90.00
#
_symmetry.space_group_name_H-M   'P 1'
#
loop_
_entity.id
_entity.type
_entity.pdbx_description
1 polymer ?
#
loop_
_entity_poly.entity_id
_entity_poly.type
_entity_poly.pdbx_seq_one_letter_code
_entity_poly.pdbx_strand_id
1 'polypeptide(L)'
;MAIIWILWIHPKRTYPPQAYEPYAVNVSNQLLFRGESSAPPVAPAVIPRGRWDLAIQLAWGYPPGPYDVSVQRDGKVFAAASETVRIENREPILHVKMDLSRLPAGQYEFYVRRAGEEWRYYRVILK
;
A
#
# COMPACT_ATOMS: atom_id res chain seq x y z
N MET A 1 16.68 0.96 62.79
CA MET A 1 15.42 0.67 62.04
C MET A 1 15.52 1.36 60.69
N ALA A 2 15.73 0.62 59.60
CA ALA A 2 15.98 1.17 58.27
C ALA A 2 14.67 1.28 57.47
N ILE A 3 14.40 2.45 56.88
CA ILE A 3 13.19 2.73 56.10
C ILE A 3 13.49 2.44 54.64
N ILE A 4 12.86 1.40 54.07
CA ILE A 4 12.96 1.06 52.65
C ILE A 4 11.88 1.83 51.89
N TRP A 5 12.30 2.77 51.04
CA TRP A 5 11.41 3.44 50.10
C TRP A 5 11.23 2.58 48.84
N ILE A 6 10.02 2.08 48.60
CA ILE A 6 9.69 1.37 47.36
C ILE A 6 9.24 2.39 46.33
N LEU A 7 10.15 2.74 45.41
CA LEU A 7 9.86 3.58 44.24
C LEU A 7 9.00 2.77 43.25
N TRP A 8 7.73 3.13 43.09
CA TRP A 8 6.86 2.55 42.07
C TRP A 8 7.27 3.04 40.67
N ILE A 9 8.16 2.30 40.02
CA ILE A 9 8.46 2.47 38.59
C ILE A 9 7.23 1.93 37.84
N HIS A 10 6.38 2.81 37.33
CA HIS A 10 5.32 2.41 36.42
C HIS A 10 5.98 1.94 35.10
N PRO A 11 5.90 0.65 34.74
CA PRO A 11 6.37 0.23 33.43
C PRO A 11 5.51 0.95 32.40
N LYS A 12 6.14 1.80 31.57
CA LYS A 12 5.48 2.29 30.36
C LYS A 12 5.11 1.05 29.56
N ARG A 13 3.80 0.81 29.37
CA ARG A 13 3.32 -0.24 28.47
C ARG A 13 3.87 0.06 27.08
N THR A 14 4.95 -0.60 26.73
CA THR A 14 5.45 -0.63 25.36
C THR A 14 4.47 -1.50 24.59
N TYR A 15 3.49 -0.87 23.91
CA TYR A 15 2.71 -1.59 22.91
C TYR A 15 3.71 -2.12 21.88
N PRO A 16 3.72 -3.44 21.57
CA PRO A 16 4.54 -3.93 20.48
C PRO A 16 4.14 -3.13 19.22
N PRO A 17 5.10 -2.72 18.38
CA PRO A 17 4.75 -2.10 17.11
C PRO A 17 3.77 -3.02 16.39
N GLN A 18 2.56 -2.52 16.10
CA GLN A 18 1.53 -3.29 15.40
C GLN A 18 2.14 -3.91 14.14
N ALA A 19 2.05 -5.23 14.03
CA ALA A 19 2.58 -6.00 12.92
C ALA A 19 1.85 -5.66 11.62
N TYR A 20 2.53 -5.88 10.49
CA TYR A 20 1.90 -5.79 9.18
C TYR A 20 1.05 -7.04 8.94
N GLU A 21 -0.22 -6.85 8.61
CA GLU A 21 -1.16 -7.92 8.28
C GLU A 21 -1.22 -8.13 6.76
N PRO A 22 -1.36 -9.38 6.27
CA PRO A 22 -1.47 -9.63 4.84
C PRO A 22 -2.80 -9.10 4.29
N TYR A 23 -2.77 -8.37 3.18
CA TYR A 23 -3.98 -7.92 2.49
C TYR A 23 -3.79 -7.94 0.97
N ALA A 24 -4.65 -8.65 0.25
CA ALA A 24 -4.60 -8.74 -1.21
C ALA A 24 -5.52 -7.69 -1.85
N VAL A 25 -5.02 -7.01 -2.88
CA VAL A 25 -5.77 -6.04 -3.66
C VAL A 25 -5.53 -6.25 -5.15
N ASN A 26 -6.61 -6.30 -5.93
CA ASN A 26 -6.52 -6.44 -7.37
C ASN A 26 -6.80 -5.10 -8.06
N VAL A 27 -5.81 -4.58 -8.78
CA VAL A 27 -5.91 -3.35 -9.58
C VAL A 27 -5.72 -3.60 -11.08
N SER A 28 -5.52 -4.86 -11.49
CA SER A 28 -5.23 -5.26 -12.87
C SER A 28 -6.30 -4.80 -13.88
N ASN A 29 -7.56 -4.78 -13.46
CA ASN A 29 -8.68 -4.39 -14.31
C ASN A 29 -8.77 -2.87 -14.57
N GLN A 30 -8.03 -2.04 -13.83
CA GLN A 30 -8.10 -0.58 -13.97
C GLN A 30 -7.25 -0.01 -15.11
N LEU A 31 -6.33 -0.81 -15.66
CA LEU A 31 -5.53 -0.44 -16.82
C LEU A 31 -6.33 -0.64 -18.11
N LEU A 32 -7.39 0.15 -18.30
CA LEU A 32 -8.00 0.32 -19.61
C LEU A 32 -7.30 1.50 -20.30
N PHE A 33 -6.61 1.13 -21.38
CA PHE A 33 -5.82 1.92 -22.30
C PHE A 33 -6.23 3.40 -22.47
N ARG A 34 -5.21 4.27 -22.56
CA ARG A 34 -5.27 5.60 -23.15
C ARG A 34 -5.87 5.49 -24.56
N GLY A 35 -7.18 5.72 -24.73
CA GLY A 35 -7.78 5.72 -26.06
C GLY A 35 -9.31 5.77 -26.18
N GLU A 36 -10.08 5.33 -25.18
CA GLU A 36 -11.54 5.18 -25.38
C GLU A 36 -12.33 6.04 -24.39
N SER A 37 -12.74 7.21 -24.85
CA SER A 37 -13.51 8.22 -24.10
C SER A 37 -14.93 7.76 -23.69
N SER A 38 -15.26 6.47 -23.77
CA SER A 38 -16.61 5.94 -23.56
C SER A 38 -16.68 4.63 -22.75
N ALA A 39 -15.55 4.08 -22.29
CA ALA A 39 -15.59 2.94 -21.38
C ALA A 39 -16.09 3.39 -19.99
N PRO A 40 -17.02 2.65 -19.35
CA PRO A 40 -17.45 2.97 -17.99
C PRO A 40 -16.25 2.97 -17.04
N PRO A 41 -16.17 3.93 -16.08
CA PRO A 41 -15.04 4.03 -15.18
C PRO A 41 -14.91 2.75 -14.36
N VAL A 42 -13.77 2.07 -14.47
CA VAL A 42 -13.48 0.88 -13.66
C VAL A 42 -13.54 1.26 -12.18
N ALA A 43 -14.27 0.47 -11.40
CA ALA A 43 -14.43 0.71 -9.97
C ALA A 43 -13.06 0.73 -9.25
N PRO A 44 -12.80 1.73 -8.39
CA PRO A 44 -11.58 1.75 -7.59
C PRO A 44 -11.49 0.52 -6.67
N ALA A 45 -10.27 0.02 -6.46
CA ALA A 45 -10.04 -1.05 -5.51
C ALA A 45 -10.19 -0.52 -4.08
N VAL A 46 -10.76 -1.30 -3.17
CA VAL A 46 -11.01 -0.86 -1.80
C VAL A 46 -9.98 -1.50 -0.87
N ILE A 47 -9.32 -0.70 -0.05
CA ILE A 47 -8.32 -1.16 0.93
C ILE A 47 -8.75 -0.62 2.31
N PRO A 48 -8.94 -1.48 3.32
CA PRO A 48 -9.15 -1.02 4.69
C PRO A 48 -7.96 -0.19 5.18
N ARG A 49 -8.18 0.75 6.09
CA ARG A 49 -7.07 1.44 6.75
C ARG A 49 -6.37 0.52 7.74
N GLY A 50 -5.05 0.48 7.71
CA GLY A 50 -4.26 -0.41 8.55
C GLY A 50 -2.78 -0.47 8.14
N ARG A 51 -2.03 -1.35 8.79
CA ARG A 51 -0.65 -1.66 8.44
C ARG A 51 -0.65 -2.95 7.66
N TRP A 52 -0.39 -2.86 6.36
CA TRP A 52 -0.59 -3.98 5.45
C TRP A 52 0.69 -4.43 4.79
N ASP A 53 0.91 -5.75 4.77
CA ASP A 53 1.73 -6.41 3.77
C ASP A 53 0.84 -6.64 2.54
N LEU A 54 0.83 -5.66 1.64
CA LEU A 54 -0.09 -5.62 0.51
C LEU A 54 0.40 -6.53 -0.60
N ALA A 55 -0.41 -7.49 -1.03
CA ALA A 55 -0.22 -8.23 -2.26
C ALA A 55 -1.04 -7.56 -3.38
N ILE A 56 -0.39 -6.71 -4.17
CA ILE A 56 -1.03 -5.92 -5.24
C ILE A 56 -0.91 -6.69 -6.56
N GLN A 57 -2.05 -7.19 -7.07
CA GLN A 57 -2.11 -7.80 -8.39
C GLN A 57 -2.18 -6.71 -9.47
N LEU A 58 -1.10 -6.62 -10.25
CA LEU A 58 -0.96 -5.68 -11.36
C LEU A 58 -1.51 -6.26 -12.66
N ALA A 59 -1.74 -5.40 -13.66
CA ALA A 59 -2.14 -5.89 -14.98
C ALA A 59 -1.01 -6.68 -15.66
N TRP A 60 -1.38 -7.41 -16.70
CA TRP A 60 -0.41 -8.13 -17.51
C TRP A 60 0.56 -7.16 -18.20
N GLY A 61 1.78 -7.63 -18.46
CA GLY A 61 2.84 -6.82 -19.07
C GLY A 61 3.70 -6.04 -18.07
N TYR A 62 3.49 -6.20 -16.76
CA TYR A 62 4.46 -5.77 -15.74
C TYR A 62 5.55 -6.84 -15.59
N PRO A 63 6.79 -6.61 -16.07
CA PRO A 63 7.88 -7.56 -15.89
C PRO A 63 8.27 -7.68 -14.41
N PRO A 64 8.80 -8.85 -13.97
CA PRO A 64 9.36 -8.98 -12.64
C PRO A 64 10.60 -8.08 -12.46
N GLY A 65 10.80 -7.59 -11.23
CA GLY A 65 11.92 -6.71 -10.90
C GLY A 65 11.56 -5.64 -9.87
N PRO A 66 12.46 -4.66 -9.62
CA PRO A 66 12.23 -3.62 -8.64
C PRO A 66 11.25 -2.54 -9.16
N TYR A 67 10.31 -2.18 -8.31
CA TYR A 67 9.29 -1.17 -8.55
C TYR A 67 9.24 -0.18 -7.38
N ASP A 68 9.07 1.09 -7.71
CA ASP A 68 8.70 2.11 -6.75
C ASP A 68 7.18 2.21 -6.70
N VAL A 69 6.65 2.37 -5.49
CA VAL A 69 5.23 2.61 -5.22
C VAL A 69 5.08 3.86 -4.37
N SER A 70 4.07 4.67 -4.68
CA SER A 70 3.64 5.75 -3.80
C SER A 70 2.13 5.86 -3.72
N VAL A 71 1.63 6.19 -2.53
CA VAL A 71 0.23 6.51 -2.28
C VAL A 71 0.12 8.02 -2.27
N GLN A 72 -0.69 8.56 -3.16
CA GLN A 72 -0.86 10.00 -3.32
C GLN A 72 -2.33 10.40 -3.30
N ARG A 73 -2.58 11.65 -2.93
CA ARG A 73 -3.87 12.33 -3.07
C ARG A 73 -3.58 13.81 -3.29
N ASP A 74 -4.22 14.40 -4.30
CA ASP A 74 -4.07 15.82 -4.67
C ASP A 74 -2.59 16.22 -4.88
N GLY A 75 -1.79 15.33 -5.49
CA GLY A 75 -0.36 15.54 -5.73
C GLY A 75 0.54 15.43 -4.50
N LYS A 76 -0.01 15.17 -3.32
CA LYS A 76 0.75 14.94 -2.08
C LYS A 76 1.01 13.45 -1.89
N VAL A 77 2.27 13.10 -1.62
CA VAL A 77 2.69 11.74 -1.25
C VAL A 77 2.42 11.49 0.24
N PHE A 78 1.72 10.41 0.57
CA PHE A 78 1.40 9.99 1.93
C PHE A 78 2.22 8.79 2.39
N ALA A 79 2.53 7.88 1.48
CA ALA A 79 3.38 6.72 1.72
C ALA A 79 4.16 6.41 0.44
N ALA A 80 5.38 5.90 0.59
CA ALA A 80 6.19 5.40 -0.51
C ALA A 80 7.01 4.20 -0.06
N ALA A 81 7.26 3.27 -0.98
CA ALA A 81 8.06 2.08 -0.76
C ALA A 81 8.62 1.60 -2.09
N SER A 82 9.69 0.81 -2.03
CA SER A 82 10.28 0.19 -3.21
C SER A 82 10.41 -1.30 -2.96
N GLU A 83 9.78 -2.11 -3.80
CA GLU A 83 9.68 -3.55 -3.63
C GLU A 83 9.72 -4.29 -4.98
N THR A 84 9.80 -5.62 -4.93
CA THR A 84 9.94 -6.43 -6.15
C THR A 84 8.61 -7.00 -6.62
N VAL A 85 8.26 -6.74 -7.89
CA VAL A 85 7.21 -7.50 -8.59
C VAL A 85 7.72 -8.91 -8.88
N ARG A 86 6.91 -9.91 -8.54
CA ARG A 86 7.15 -11.32 -8.82
C ARG A 86 6.00 -11.87 -9.65
N ILE A 87 6.27 -12.90 -10.44
CA ILE A 87 5.22 -13.67 -11.10
C ILE A 87 4.79 -14.78 -10.15
N GLU A 88 3.57 -14.70 -9.63
CA GLU A 88 2.96 -15.68 -8.75
C GLU A 88 1.70 -16.20 -9.45
N ASN A 89 1.56 -17.51 -9.61
CA ASN A 89 0.41 -18.12 -10.31
C ASN A 89 0.15 -17.52 -11.71
N ARG A 90 1.21 -17.12 -12.44
CA ARG A 90 1.16 -16.45 -13.77
C ARG A 90 0.67 -15.00 -13.74
N GLU A 91 0.55 -14.39 -12.56
CA GLU A 91 0.12 -13.01 -12.39
C GLU A 91 1.26 -12.17 -11.78
N PRO A 92 1.45 -10.91 -12.21
CA PRO A 92 2.42 -10.02 -11.60
C PRO A 92 1.89 -9.49 -10.27
N ILE A 93 2.50 -9.92 -9.17
CA ILE A 93 2.16 -9.52 -7.81
C ILE A 93 3.29 -8.65 -7.24
N LEU A 94 2.92 -7.50 -6.69
CA LEU A 94 3.81 -6.62 -5.93
C LEU A 94 3.50 -6.73 -4.45
N HIS A 95 4.42 -7.29 -3.68
CA HIS A 95 4.33 -7.33 -2.22
C HIS A 95 4.94 -6.08 -1.63
N VAL A 96 4.16 -5.30 -0.87
CA VAL A 96 4.65 -4.04 -0.30
C VAL A 96 4.09 -3.75 1.07
N LYS A 97 4.97 -3.41 2.01
CA LYS A 97 4.59 -3.02 3.37
C LYS A 97 4.26 -1.54 3.42
N MET A 98 3.02 -1.21 3.75
CA MET A 98 2.56 0.18 3.87
C MET A 98 1.73 0.42 5.13
N ASP A 99 2.05 1.50 5.85
CA ASP A 99 1.24 1.99 6.97
C ASP A 99 0.21 2.98 6.44
N LEU A 100 -1.00 2.49 6.19
CA LEU A 100 -2.17 3.27 5.76
C LEU A 100 -3.09 3.65 6.94
N SER A 101 -2.71 3.30 8.17
CA SER A 101 -3.59 3.43 9.35
C SER A 101 -3.93 4.88 9.70
N ARG A 102 -3.02 5.81 9.40
CA ARG A 102 -3.14 7.24 9.73
C ARG A 102 -3.72 8.07 8.59
N LEU A 103 -3.99 7.45 7.43
CA LEU A 103 -4.51 8.15 6.28
C LEU A 103 -6.03 8.35 6.46
N PRO A 104 -6.58 9.53 6.17
CA PRO A 104 -8.03 9.72 6.12
C PRO A 104 -8.69 8.76 5.13
N ALA A 105 -9.92 8.33 5.41
CA ALA A 105 -10.69 7.57 4.43
C ALA A 105 -10.91 8.38 3.13
N GLY A 106 -11.22 7.70 2.04
CA GLY A 106 -11.57 8.29 0.74
C GLY A 106 -10.65 7.86 -0.40
N GLN A 107 -10.71 8.59 -1.51
CA GLN A 107 -10.00 8.24 -2.73
C GLN A 107 -8.51 8.57 -2.65
N TYR A 108 -7.68 7.67 -3.15
CA TYR A 108 -6.24 7.80 -3.32
C TYR A 108 -5.81 7.24 -4.67
N GLU A 109 -4.59 7.57 -5.04
CA GLU A 109 -3.92 7.11 -6.23
C GLU A 109 -2.69 6.31 -5.81
N PHE A 110 -2.63 5.05 -6.23
CA PHE A 110 -1.45 4.21 -6.10
C PHE A 110 -0.62 4.34 -7.36
N TYR A 111 0.47 5.09 -7.26
CA TYR A 111 1.45 5.23 -8.33
C TYR A 111 2.45 4.09 -8.25
N VAL A 112 2.67 3.41 -9.37
CA VAL A 112 3.61 2.30 -9.52
C VAL A 112 4.47 2.58 -10.75
N ARG A 113 5.79 2.49 -10.61
CA ARG A 113 6.72 2.50 -11.74
C ARG A 113 7.80 1.46 -11.55
N ARG A 114 8.35 0.96 -12.64
CA ARG A 114 9.65 0.30 -12.59
C ARG A 114 10.73 1.38 -12.43
N ALA A 115 11.84 1.05 -11.77
CA ALA A 115 12.95 2.00 -11.65
C ALA A 115 13.39 2.52 -13.03
N GLY A 116 13.31 3.83 -13.24
CA GLY A 116 13.64 4.49 -14.51
C GLY A 116 12.52 4.57 -15.55
N GLU A 117 11.34 4.02 -15.29
CA GLU A 117 10.17 4.12 -16.17
C GLU A 117 9.17 5.21 -15.71
N GLU A 118 8.20 5.53 -16.58
CA GLU A 118 7.11 6.44 -16.24
C GLU A 118 6.18 5.87 -15.16
N TRP A 119 5.62 6.76 -14.36
CA TRP A 119 4.62 6.40 -13.37
C TRP A 119 3.28 6.04 -14.01
N ARG A 120 2.71 4.93 -13.56
CA ARG A 120 1.32 4.55 -13.82
C ARG A 120 0.55 4.61 -12.52
N TYR A 121 -0.71 5.01 -12.55
CA TYR A 121 -1.52 5.14 -11.34
C TYR A 121 -2.77 4.25 -11.38
N TYR A 122 -3.20 3.84 -10.19
CA TYR A 122 -4.42 3.09 -9.95
C TYR A 122 -5.27 3.82 -8.92
N ARG A 123 -6.59 3.86 -9.11
CA ARG A 123 -7.50 4.46 -8.13
C ARG A 123 -7.82 3.45 -7.05
N VAL A 124 -7.68 3.88 -5.80
CA VAL A 124 -8.07 3.09 -4.64
C VAL A 124 -8.91 3.91 -3.68
N ILE A 125 -9.76 3.25 -2.90
CA ILE A 125 -10.52 3.85 -1.81
C ILE A 125 -10.01 3.27 -0.50
N LEU A 126 -9.54 4.14 0.39
CA LEU A 126 -9.25 3.77 1.76
C LEU A 126 -10.52 3.87 2.60
N LYS A 127 -10.89 2.80 3.33
CA LYS A 127 -12.04 2.77 4.24
C LYS A 127 -11.62 2.55 5.69
#